data_AF-A0A942HWS8-F1
#
_entry.id   AF-A0A942HWS8-F1
#
_cell.length_a   1.000
_cell.length_b   1.000
_cell.length_c   1.000
_cell.angle_alpha   90.00
_cell.angle_beta   90.00
_cell.angle_gamma   90.00
#
_symmetry.space_group_name_H-M   'P 1'
#
loop_
_entity.id
_entity.type
_entity.pdbx_description
1 polymer ?
#
loop_
_entity_poly.entity_id
_entity_poly.type
_entity_poly.pdbx_seq_one_letter_code
_entity_poly.pdbx_strand_id
1 'polypeptide(L)'
;MTETGLNEPGVEHHEPPTKKGSLWWRLLLLVIVIGAIAYVVLNLNRPAETPYTKAAALIREGKAAAALPMLEQLAKEHPEDPEVNPWLAQVYLSTDRLAEGRTYLDTALRLNVKGPTLSPVVLAYANYYEGKEDFDEAEKLFESAATACPAQELSAGRGNLYAKWADHDLTQNQTVQAVKHLELARKFGDQLQEPQKSLVPHRLSEAYRQLAASAELAKDDKTAIEILDKSLAVSDEPMTRMALAAIYSRTEQLDKAIENYKSVTTVDANNLEARHRLIDLLCQTKDYQGAQEALLELTDKEKSVENYQLLAAVNLKLENYAGAVRAFEDACDLRPKPELLKQLEAVLVDWSNLLMKQKKFQEAASVKGHAERVAEQLGMLTKEDKVELADKQDKTVRVDDPRVPPVALSSSRIWLAKGSLTPEGEIKIRNISGKSVADLALTAVFFDNTTRRQCGTVSLPVATPQSQPFAEDGARSLYFSCPNIVKPEHQLAVIIFWRGHFLKEFPVSKQ
;
A
#
# COMPACT_ATOMS: atom_id res chain seq x y z
N MET A 1 117.78 -15.91 18.68
CA MET A 1 118.19 -14.56 18.25
C MET A 1 117.24 -14.14 17.14
N THR A 2 116.56 -13.01 17.37
CA THR A 2 116.07 -12.00 16.40
C THR A 2 116.01 -12.37 14.92
N GLU A 3 114.84 -12.25 14.29
CA GLU A 3 114.50 -11.15 13.37
C GLU A 3 113.05 -11.25 12.85
N THR A 4 112.44 -10.06 12.73
CA THR A 4 111.20 -9.65 12.05
C THR A 4 111.16 -10.13 10.60
N GLY A 5 110.07 -10.40 9.88
CA GLY A 5 108.68 -9.93 9.88
C GLY A 5 108.19 -9.97 8.41
N LEU A 6 106.86 -9.94 8.19
CA LEU A 6 106.10 -9.93 6.92
C LEU A 6 105.65 -11.30 6.38
N ASN A 7 104.35 -11.57 6.55
CA ASN A 7 103.56 -12.60 5.86
C ASN A 7 102.56 -11.89 4.92
N GLU A 8 102.54 -12.32 3.65
CA GLU A 8 101.39 -12.23 2.72
C GLU A 8 100.26 -13.21 3.18
N PRO A 9 99.05 -13.36 2.57
CA PRO A 9 98.55 -12.91 1.24
C PRO A 9 97.05 -12.49 1.18
N GLY A 10 96.55 -12.16 -0.02
CA GLY A 10 95.10 -12.13 -0.30
C GLY A 10 94.71 -11.41 -1.59
N VAL A 11 94.42 -12.16 -2.66
CA VAL A 11 93.95 -11.67 -3.96
C VAL A 11 92.42 -11.51 -3.94
N GLU A 12 91.91 -10.29 -4.16
CA GLU A 12 90.48 -10.03 -4.39
C GLU A 12 90.21 -9.68 -5.86
N HIS A 13 89.32 -10.44 -6.49
CA HIS A 13 88.76 -10.15 -7.81
C HIS A 13 87.63 -9.12 -7.68
N HIS A 14 87.76 -7.97 -8.33
CA HIS A 14 86.67 -6.99 -8.48
C HIS A 14 85.85 -7.25 -9.75
N GLU A 15 84.58 -7.64 -9.60
CA GLU A 15 83.55 -7.56 -10.66
C GLU A 15 83.05 -6.10 -10.82
N PRO A 16 82.68 -5.64 -12.03
CA PRO A 16 82.15 -4.30 -12.24
C PRO A 16 80.67 -4.18 -11.80
N PRO A 17 80.24 -3.01 -11.30
CA PRO A 17 78.89 -2.84 -10.77
C PRO A 17 77.81 -2.87 -11.86
N THR A 18 76.72 -3.58 -11.58
CA THR A 18 75.59 -3.83 -12.49
C THR A 18 74.71 -2.58 -12.69
N LYS A 19 74.27 -2.36 -13.94
CA LYS A 19 73.42 -1.25 -14.43
C LYS A 19 71.97 -1.22 -13.86
N LYS A 20 71.70 -1.69 -12.64
CA LYS A 20 70.33 -1.70 -12.07
C LYS A 20 69.87 -0.33 -11.55
N GLY A 21 70.78 0.51 -11.04
CA GLY A 21 70.43 1.85 -10.54
C GLY A 21 69.92 2.80 -11.63
N SER A 22 70.44 2.69 -12.87
CA SER A 22 70.08 3.62 -13.96
C SER A 22 68.69 3.38 -14.55
N LEU A 23 68.15 2.17 -14.46
CA LEU A 23 66.85 1.82 -15.05
C LEU A 23 65.70 2.39 -14.22
N TRP A 24 65.83 2.35 -12.89
CA TRP A 24 64.82 2.85 -11.95
C TRP A 24 64.69 4.38 -12.03
N TRP A 25 65.81 5.11 -12.10
CA TRP A 25 65.81 6.56 -12.31
C TRP A 25 65.22 6.96 -13.67
N ARG A 26 65.44 6.15 -14.72
CA ARG A 26 64.84 6.39 -16.05
C ARG A 26 63.33 6.14 -16.05
N LEU A 27 62.85 5.10 -15.37
CA LEU A 27 61.42 4.83 -15.20
C LEU A 27 60.73 5.93 -14.39
N LEU A 28 61.36 6.41 -13.32
CA LEU A 28 60.84 7.48 -12.49
C LEU A 28 60.76 8.81 -13.25
N LEU A 29 61.79 9.14 -14.03
CA LEU A 29 61.77 10.28 -14.97
C LEU A 29 60.66 10.14 -16.02
N LEU A 30 60.48 8.94 -16.59
CA LEU A 30 59.44 8.68 -17.58
C LEU A 30 58.04 8.89 -16.99
N VAL A 31 57.78 8.44 -15.77
CA VAL A 31 56.50 8.66 -15.07
C VAL A 31 56.27 10.14 -14.78
N ILE A 32 57.29 10.88 -14.35
CA ILE A 32 57.19 12.33 -14.13
C ILE A 32 56.91 13.06 -15.44
N VAL A 33 57.58 12.68 -16.53
CA VAL A 33 57.39 13.28 -17.85
C VAL A 33 55.99 12.94 -18.41
N ILE A 34 55.51 11.70 -18.26
CA ILE A 34 54.15 11.32 -18.65
C ILE A 34 53.12 12.07 -17.78
N GLY A 35 53.37 12.20 -16.48
CA GLY A 35 52.52 12.97 -15.57
C GLY A 35 52.49 14.47 -15.93
N ALA A 36 53.64 15.04 -16.30
CA ALA A 36 53.75 16.42 -16.76
C ALA A 36 53.07 16.63 -18.12
N ILE A 37 53.24 15.69 -19.05
CA ILE A 37 52.55 15.71 -20.36
C ILE A 37 51.04 15.55 -20.15
N ALA A 38 50.60 14.63 -19.28
CA ALA A 38 49.19 14.46 -18.96
C ALA A 38 48.61 15.72 -18.28
N TYR A 39 49.36 16.34 -17.37
CA TYR A 39 48.97 17.60 -16.73
C TYR A 39 48.88 18.75 -17.75
N VAL A 40 49.85 18.87 -18.64
CA VAL A 40 49.89 19.87 -19.72
C VAL A 40 48.75 19.63 -20.71
N VAL A 41 48.52 18.40 -21.14
CA VAL A 41 47.40 18.02 -22.02
C VAL A 41 46.05 18.28 -21.34
N LEU A 42 45.91 17.96 -20.05
CA LEU A 42 44.70 18.25 -19.27
C LEU A 42 44.47 19.76 -19.11
N ASN A 43 45.52 20.57 -18.99
CA ASN A 43 45.39 22.04 -18.88
C ASN A 43 45.19 22.73 -20.24
N LEU A 44 45.83 22.26 -21.31
CA LEU A 44 45.66 22.81 -22.66
C LEU A 44 44.33 22.39 -23.31
N ASN A 45 43.76 21.25 -22.91
CA ASN A 45 42.40 20.84 -23.32
C ASN A 45 41.31 21.34 -22.37
N ARG A 46 41.59 22.21 -21.38
CA ARG A 46 40.50 22.88 -20.65
C ARG A 46 39.83 23.85 -21.62
N PRO A 47 38.52 23.72 -21.90
CA PRO A 47 37.82 24.72 -22.68
C PRO A 47 37.99 26.08 -21.98
N ALA A 48 38.25 27.14 -22.75
CA ALA A 48 38.40 28.48 -22.19
C ALA A 48 37.16 28.83 -21.35
N GLU A 49 37.36 29.23 -20.09
CA GLU A 49 36.28 29.67 -19.22
C GLU A 49 35.66 30.93 -19.83
N THR A 50 34.47 30.80 -20.42
CA THR A 50 33.68 31.93 -20.88
C THR A 50 33.00 32.59 -19.67
N PRO A 51 32.68 33.90 -19.74
CA PRO A 51 31.90 34.59 -18.71
C PRO A 51 30.60 33.85 -18.36
N TYR A 52 29.95 33.23 -19.36
CA TYR A 52 28.77 32.40 -19.18
C TYR A 52 29.03 31.13 -18.37
N THR A 53 30.09 30.37 -18.69
CA THR A 53 30.44 29.16 -17.91
C THR A 53 30.82 29.47 -16.47
N LYS A 54 31.44 30.64 -16.23
CA LYS A 54 31.77 31.12 -14.89
C LYS A 54 30.52 31.54 -14.11
N ALA A 55 29.61 32.27 -14.74
CA ALA A 55 28.31 32.62 -14.16
C ALA A 55 27.49 31.36 -13.84
N ALA A 56 27.43 30.39 -14.76
CA ALA A 56 26.77 29.10 -14.55
C ALA A 56 27.33 28.32 -13.35
N ALA A 57 28.66 28.30 -13.20
CA ALA A 57 29.33 27.67 -12.07
C ALA A 57 28.97 28.36 -10.74
N LEU A 58 29.01 29.69 -10.70
CA LEU A 58 28.63 30.47 -9.51
C LEU A 58 27.18 30.24 -9.08
N ILE A 59 26.25 30.16 -10.04
CA ILE A 59 24.84 29.84 -9.77
C ILE A 59 24.71 28.44 -9.16
N ARG A 60 25.41 27.45 -9.73
CA ARG A 60 25.38 26.06 -9.23
C ARG A 60 25.99 25.93 -7.83
N GLU A 61 26.98 26.76 -7.50
CA GLU A 61 27.57 26.85 -6.16
C GLU A 61 26.66 27.58 -5.15
N GLY A 62 25.47 28.05 -5.55
CA GLY A 62 24.57 28.83 -4.70
C GLY A 62 25.01 30.30 -4.52
N LYS A 63 26.06 30.74 -5.23
CA LYS A 63 26.60 32.10 -5.18
C LYS A 63 26.04 32.99 -6.29
N ALA A 64 24.73 32.91 -6.54
CA ALA A 64 24.06 33.63 -7.62
C ALA A 64 24.24 35.16 -7.55
N ALA A 65 24.26 35.73 -6.33
CA ALA A 65 24.47 37.17 -6.13
C ALA A 65 25.84 37.66 -6.65
N ALA A 66 26.87 36.81 -6.66
CA ALA A 66 28.19 37.15 -7.22
C ALA A 66 28.22 37.06 -8.75
N ALA A 67 27.34 36.27 -9.36
CA ALA A 67 27.20 36.15 -10.81
C ALA A 67 26.44 37.32 -11.43
N LEU A 68 25.52 37.94 -10.67
CA LEU A 68 24.66 39.01 -11.16
C LEU A 68 25.41 40.21 -11.78
N PRO A 69 26.37 40.87 -11.09
CA PRO A 69 27.06 42.04 -11.66
C PRO A 69 27.85 41.70 -12.92
N MET A 70 28.37 40.47 -13.02
CA MET A 70 29.09 39.99 -14.20
C MET A 70 28.15 39.86 -15.41
N LEU A 71 26.96 39.28 -15.21
CA LEU A 71 25.98 39.14 -16.28
C LEU A 71 25.37 40.49 -16.69
N GLU A 72 25.12 41.39 -15.74
CA GLU A 72 24.65 42.75 -16.03
C GLU A 72 25.69 43.57 -16.80
N GLN A 73 26.97 43.40 -16.48
CA GLN A 73 28.06 44.01 -17.25
C GLN A 73 28.11 43.43 -18.68
N LEU A 74 27.99 42.11 -18.81
CA LEU A 74 28.02 41.44 -20.11
C LEU A 74 26.86 41.89 -21.01
N ALA A 75 25.65 42.04 -20.45
CA ALA A 75 24.50 42.55 -21.19
C ALA A 75 24.67 44.02 -21.63
N LYS A 76 25.47 44.83 -20.91
CA LYS A 76 25.80 46.20 -21.31
C LYS A 76 26.87 46.25 -22.41
N GLU A 77 27.85 45.36 -22.32
CA GLU A 77 28.96 45.27 -23.29
C GLU A 77 28.51 44.65 -24.62
N HIS A 78 27.53 43.73 -24.57
CA HIS A 78 26.98 43.04 -25.74
C HIS A 78 25.44 43.07 -25.76
N PRO A 79 24.79 44.23 -26.01
CA PRO A 79 23.33 44.34 -26.04
C PRO A 79 22.65 43.51 -27.13
N GLU A 80 23.40 43.13 -28.16
CA GLU A 80 22.95 42.32 -29.30
C GLU A 80 22.93 40.81 -29.02
N ASP A 81 23.58 40.34 -27.96
CA ASP A 81 23.67 38.92 -27.63
C ASP A 81 22.42 38.47 -26.85
N PRO A 82 21.52 37.68 -27.46
CA PRO A 82 20.31 37.26 -26.80
C PRO A 82 20.55 36.12 -25.78
N GLU A 83 21.73 35.46 -25.81
CA GLU A 83 22.08 34.36 -24.91
C GLU A 83 22.27 34.79 -23.45
N VAL A 84 22.50 36.08 -23.20
CA VAL A 84 22.61 36.62 -21.84
C VAL A 84 21.27 36.57 -21.08
N ASN A 85 20.15 36.60 -21.80
CA ASN A 85 18.81 36.72 -21.19
C ASN A 85 18.42 35.50 -20.33
N PRO A 86 18.57 34.22 -20.78
CA PRO A 86 18.35 33.06 -19.91
C PRO A 86 19.21 33.06 -18.65
N TRP A 87 20.48 33.50 -18.73
CA TRP A 87 21.36 33.57 -17.57
C TRP A 87 20.94 34.63 -16.56
N LEU A 88 20.57 35.83 -17.04
CA LEU A 88 20.02 36.88 -16.19
C LEU A 88 18.72 36.41 -15.53
N ALA A 89 17.81 35.80 -16.29
CA ALA A 89 16.58 35.23 -15.74
C ALA A 89 16.86 34.21 -14.63
N GLN A 90 17.81 33.29 -14.86
CA GLN A 90 18.20 32.29 -13.86
C GLN A 90 18.78 32.92 -12.59
N VAL A 91 19.67 33.90 -12.72
CA VAL A 91 20.27 34.57 -11.55
C VAL A 91 19.22 35.35 -10.78
N TYR A 92 18.36 36.11 -11.46
CA TYR A 92 17.31 36.86 -10.80
C TYR A 92 16.35 35.94 -10.04
N LEU A 93 15.97 34.79 -10.63
CA LEU A 93 15.20 33.75 -9.92
C LEU A 93 15.94 33.26 -8.66
N SER A 94 17.23 32.94 -8.77
CA SER A 94 18.04 32.48 -7.63
C SER A 94 18.29 33.56 -6.56
N THR A 95 18.08 34.83 -6.88
CA THR A 95 18.17 35.97 -5.94
C THR A 95 16.81 36.47 -5.45
N ASP A 96 15.74 35.70 -5.67
CA ASP A 96 14.35 36.02 -5.27
C ASP A 96 13.79 37.30 -5.93
N ARG A 97 14.35 37.70 -7.07
CA ARG A 97 13.95 38.87 -7.87
C ARG A 97 13.10 38.44 -9.06
N LEU A 98 11.95 37.81 -8.76
CA LEU A 98 11.14 37.11 -9.76
C LEU A 98 10.68 38.01 -10.91
N ALA A 99 10.19 39.21 -10.62
CA ALA A 99 9.64 40.13 -11.62
C ALA A 99 10.68 40.51 -12.68
N GLU A 100 11.90 40.82 -12.26
CA GLU A 100 12.99 41.18 -13.16
C GLU A 100 13.49 39.96 -13.92
N GLY A 101 13.64 38.81 -13.26
CA GLY A 101 14.05 37.61 -13.99
C GLY A 101 13.00 37.17 -15.03
N ARG A 102 11.71 37.41 -14.75
CA ARG A 102 10.63 37.09 -15.68
C ARG A 102 10.67 37.95 -16.94
N THR A 103 11.00 39.24 -16.84
CA THR A 103 11.14 40.09 -18.04
C THR A 103 12.28 39.64 -18.94
N TYR A 104 13.40 39.17 -18.37
CA TYR A 104 14.49 38.57 -19.13
C TYR A 104 14.10 37.21 -19.74
N LEU A 105 13.37 36.36 -19.01
CA LEU A 105 12.86 35.10 -19.54
C LEU A 105 11.91 35.31 -20.72
N ASP A 106 10.92 36.20 -20.57
CA ASP A 106 9.97 36.52 -21.64
C ASP A 106 10.68 37.14 -22.86
N THR A 107 11.73 37.94 -22.63
CA THR A 107 12.59 38.45 -23.70
C THR A 107 13.33 37.33 -24.42
N ALA A 108 13.89 36.35 -23.69
CA ALA A 108 14.54 35.19 -24.27
C ALA A 108 13.57 34.34 -25.11
N LEU A 109 12.34 34.12 -24.61
CA LEU A 109 11.28 33.41 -25.33
C LEU A 109 10.87 34.15 -26.61
N ARG A 110 10.66 35.48 -26.54
CA ARG A 110 10.29 36.32 -27.69
C ARG A 110 11.37 36.34 -28.77
N LEU A 111 12.65 36.37 -28.37
CA LEU A 111 13.79 36.33 -29.29
C LEU A 111 14.07 34.92 -29.83
N ASN A 112 13.30 33.90 -29.40
CA ASN A 112 13.43 32.52 -29.80
C ASN A 112 14.88 32.00 -29.62
N VAL A 113 15.45 32.27 -28.45
CA VAL A 113 16.81 31.83 -28.09
C VAL A 113 16.82 30.31 -28.07
N LYS A 114 17.42 29.71 -29.09
CA LYS A 114 17.55 28.26 -29.19
C LYS A 114 18.71 27.82 -28.33
N GLY A 115 18.49 26.93 -27.37
CA GLY A 115 19.62 26.23 -26.78
C GLY A 115 19.33 25.42 -25.53
N PRO A 116 20.30 24.58 -25.13
CA PRO A 116 20.29 23.82 -23.87
C PRO A 116 20.21 24.70 -22.62
N THR A 117 20.37 26.01 -22.75
CA THR A 117 20.39 26.98 -21.65
C THR A 117 18.98 27.52 -21.31
N LEU A 118 18.05 27.55 -22.26
CA LEU A 118 16.71 28.10 -22.03
C LEU A 118 15.77 27.10 -21.34
N SER A 119 15.77 25.83 -21.77
CA SER A 119 14.91 24.80 -21.19
C SER A 119 15.11 24.61 -19.68
N PRO A 120 16.34 24.55 -19.13
CA PRO A 120 16.55 24.46 -17.69
C PRO A 120 16.00 25.67 -16.93
N VAL A 121 16.04 26.87 -17.51
CA VAL A 121 15.52 28.09 -16.90
C VAL A 121 13.99 28.08 -16.90
N VAL A 122 13.37 27.68 -18.01
CA VAL A 122 11.91 27.47 -18.09
C VAL A 122 11.47 26.46 -17.03
N LEU A 123 12.18 25.33 -16.90
CA LEU A 123 11.91 24.32 -15.88
C LEU A 123 12.09 24.87 -14.46
N ALA A 124 13.10 25.70 -14.21
CA ALA A 124 13.32 26.31 -12.89
C ALA A 124 12.18 27.28 -12.51
N TYR A 125 11.72 28.09 -13.45
CA TYR A 125 10.56 28.97 -13.24
C TYR A 125 9.26 28.19 -13.06
N ALA A 126 9.02 27.14 -13.86
CA ALA A 126 7.87 26.27 -13.68
C ALA A 126 7.87 25.62 -12.29
N ASN A 127 9.00 25.07 -11.85
CA ASN A 127 9.17 24.52 -10.51
C ASN A 127 8.93 25.56 -9.40
N TYR A 128 9.30 26.83 -9.64
CA TYR A 128 9.02 27.92 -8.70
C TYR A 128 7.51 28.17 -8.58
N TYR A 129 6.78 28.26 -9.71
CA TYR A 129 5.33 28.41 -9.71
C TYR A 129 4.62 27.20 -9.09
N GLU A 130 5.07 25.99 -9.40
CA GLU A 130 4.60 24.75 -8.75
C GLU A 130 4.77 24.81 -7.23
N GLY A 131 5.91 25.32 -6.73
CA GLY A 131 6.17 25.49 -5.30
C GLY A 131 5.30 26.55 -4.62
N LYS A 132 4.68 27.44 -5.40
CA LYS A 132 3.67 28.41 -4.94
C LYS A 132 2.24 27.94 -5.16
N GLU A 133 2.05 26.75 -5.72
CA GLU A 133 0.75 26.20 -6.13
C GLU A 133 0.08 27.02 -7.26
N ASP A 134 0.85 27.85 -7.97
CA ASP A 134 0.40 28.64 -9.12
C ASP A 134 0.49 27.80 -10.41
N PHE A 135 -0.22 26.66 -10.45
CA PHE A 135 -0.12 25.68 -11.53
C PHE A 135 -0.51 26.22 -12.91
N ASP A 136 -1.50 27.12 -12.97
CA ASP A 136 -1.92 27.79 -14.21
C ASP A 136 -0.79 28.61 -14.84
N GLU A 137 0.02 29.31 -14.03
CA GLU A 137 1.14 30.11 -14.53
C GLU A 137 2.29 29.23 -15.01
N ALA A 138 2.51 28.09 -14.35
CA ALA A 138 3.46 27.08 -14.81
C ALA A 138 3.03 26.49 -16.17
N GLU A 139 1.75 26.18 -16.36
CA GLU A 139 1.22 25.68 -17.64
C GLU A 139 1.37 26.72 -18.76
N LYS A 140 0.95 27.97 -18.54
CA LYS A 140 1.11 29.06 -19.52
C LYS A 140 2.57 29.28 -19.91
N LEU A 141 3.50 29.13 -18.95
CA LEU A 141 4.94 29.19 -19.23
C LEU A 141 5.39 28.04 -20.13
N PHE A 142 4.95 26.81 -19.89
CA PHE A 142 5.27 25.70 -20.78
C PHE A 142 4.68 25.88 -22.18
N GLU A 143 3.48 26.43 -22.29
CA GLU A 143 2.84 26.73 -23.58
C GLU A 143 3.62 27.80 -24.36
N SER A 144 4.02 28.90 -23.71
CA SER A 144 4.79 29.96 -24.36
C SER A 144 6.19 29.49 -24.77
N ALA A 145 6.80 28.58 -24.00
CA ALA A 145 8.09 27.99 -24.30
C ALA A 145 8.05 26.91 -25.40
N ALA A 146 6.87 26.42 -25.80
CA ALA A 146 6.75 25.32 -26.77
C ALA A 146 7.31 25.63 -28.17
N THR A 147 7.43 26.91 -28.52
CA THR A 147 7.98 27.36 -29.81
C THR A 147 9.50 27.55 -29.79
N ALA A 148 10.07 27.82 -28.61
CA ALA A 148 11.48 28.14 -28.43
C ALA A 148 12.32 26.96 -27.91
N CYS A 149 11.70 26.09 -27.10
CA CYS A 149 12.34 24.92 -26.52
C CYS A 149 11.88 23.64 -27.24
N PRO A 150 12.78 22.66 -27.46
CA PRO A 150 12.37 21.35 -27.95
C PRO A 150 11.38 20.68 -26.99
N ALA A 151 10.27 20.16 -27.52
CA ALA A 151 9.21 19.54 -26.71
C ALA A 151 9.74 18.41 -25.81
N GLN A 152 10.72 17.64 -26.27
CA GLN A 152 11.34 16.55 -25.51
C GLN A 152 12.01 17.04 -24.22
N GLU A 153 12.60 18.24 -24.21
CA GLU A 153 13.30 18.78 -23.04
C GLU A 153 12.32 19.25 -21.94
N LEU A 154 11.12 19.69 -22.33
CA LEU A 154 10.10 20.16 -21.40
C LEU A 154 9.09 19.06 -21.01
N SER A 155 9.02 17.95 -21.75
CA SER A 155 8.02 16.88 -21.56
C SER A 155 8.01 16.33 -20.13
N ALA A 156 9.19 16.02 -19.57
CA ALA A 156 9.29 15.52 -18.20
C ALA A 156 8.80 16.56 -17.16
N GLY A 157 9.15 17.84 -17.36
CA GLY A 157 8.70 18.95 -16.52
C GLY A 157 7.17 19.12 -16.56
N ARG A 158 6.58 19.08 -17.77
CA ARG A 158 5.12 19.13 -17.95
C ARG A 158 4.42 17.94 -17.29
N GLY A 159 4.96 16.74 -17.46
CA GLY A 159 4.41 15.55 -16.78
C GLY A 159 4.44 15.69 -15.26
N ASN A 160 5.53 16.19 -14.70
CA ASN A 160 5.66 16.45 -13.26
C ASN A 160 4.70 17.54 -12.76
N LEU A 161 4.54 18.63 -13.52
CA LEU A 161 3.57 19.69 -13.25
C LEU A 161 2.18 19.09 -13.09
N TYR A 162 1.69 18.36 -14.10
CA TYR A 162 0.35 17.79 -14.06
C TYR A 162 0.18 16.74 -12.95
N ALA A 163 1.22 15.97 -12.64
CA ALA A 163 1.18 15.03 -11.51
C ALA A 163 1.03 15.74 -10.17
N LYS A 164 1.75 16.85 -9.93
CA LYS A 164 1.62 17.66 -8.72
C LYS A 164 0.29 18.41 -8.65
N TRP A 165 -0.18 18.94 -9.78
CA TRP A 165 -1.46 19.62 -9.85
C TRP A 165 -2.60 18.64 -9.51
N ALA A 166 -2.53 17.42 -10.04
CA ALA A 166 -3.49 16.38 -9.65
C ALA A 166 -3.44 16.03 -8.16
N ASP A 167 -2.24 15.94 -7.57
CA ASP A 167 -2.11 15.71 -6.13
C ASP A 167 -2.82 16.83 -5.34
N HIS A 168 -2.64 18.09 -5.75
CA HIS A 168 -3.33 19.24 -5.16
C HIS A 168 -4.86 19.12 -5.32
N ASP A 169 -5.36 18.82 -6.52
CA ASP A 169 -6.80 18.65 -6.77
C ASP A 169 -7.40 17.54 -5.89
N LEU A 170 -6.67 16.44 -5.67
CA LEU A 170 -7.10 15.37 -4.76
C LEU A 170 -7.21 15.86 -3.32
N THR A 171 -6.29 16.71 -2.85
CA THR A 171 -6.41 17.33 -1.50
C THR A 171 -7.63 18.24 -1.37
N GLN A 172 -8.09 18.82 -2.47
CA GLN A 172 -9.30 19.65 -2.53
C GLN A 172 -10.58 18.84 -2.81
N ASN A 173 -10.50 17.50 -2.85
CA ASN A 173 -11.59 16.59 -3.24
C ASN A 173 -12.13 16.86 -4.67
N GLN A 174 -11.32 17.43 -5.55
CA GLN A 174 -11.67 17.71 -6.94
C GLN A 174 -11.29 16.54 -7.86
N THR A 175 -11.81 15.35 -7.57
CA THR A 175 -11.41 14.09 -8.24
C THR A 175 -11.53 14.14 -9.77
N VAL A 176 -12.53 14.85 -10.31
CA VAL A 176 -12.70 15.00 -11.77
C VAL A 176 -11.56 15.78 -12.40
N GLN A 177 -11.07 16.84 -11.74
CA GLN A 177 -9.92 17.62 -12.23
C GLN A 177 -8.63 16.83 -12.06
N ALA A 178 -8.46 16.17 -10.91
CA ALA A 178 -7.32 15.29 -10.66
C ALA A 178 -7.16 14.22 -11.75
N VAL A 179 -8.25 13.55 -12.16
CA VAL A 179 -8.24 12.57 -13.25
C VAL A 179 -7.75 13.21 -14.55
N LYS A 180 -8.26 14.40 -14.92
CA LYS A 180 -7.82 15.10 -16.14
C LYS A 180 -6.33 15.40 -16.11
N HIS A 181 -5.83 15.93 -14.99
CA HIS A 181 -4.41 16.24 -14.84
C HIS A 181 -3.55 14.96 -14.83
N LEU A 182 -3.98 13.88 -14.18
CA LEU A 182 -3.27 12.59 -14.24
C LEU A 182 -3.27 11.97 -15.65
N GLU A 183 -4.34 12.13 -16.42
CA GLU A 183 -4.36 11.73 -17.83
C GLU A 183 -3.37 12.54 -18.67
N LEU A 184 -3.27 13.85 -18.42
CA LEU A 184 -2.26 14.69 -19.06
C LEU A 184 -0.85 14.27 -18.64
N ALA A 185 -0.61 14.02 -17.35
CA ALA A 185 0.67 13.51 -16.85
C ALA A 185 1.06 12.19 -17.52
N ARG A 186 0.11 11.26 -17.66
CA ARG A 186 0.32 9.97 -18.32
C ARG A 186 0.73 10.11 -19.79
N LYS A 187 0.25 11.13 -20.52
CA LYS A 187 0.67 11.39 -21.90
C LYS A 187 2.18 11.70 -22.01
N PHE A 188 2.79 12.20 -20.95
CA PHE A 188 4.24 12.44 -20.85
C PHE A 188 4.99 11.30 -20.14
N GLY A 189 4.33 10.16 -19.90
CA GLY A 189 4.85 9.06 -19.08
C GLY A 189 6.17 8.46 -19.57
N ASP A 190 6.42 8.45 -20.88
CA ASP A 190 7.67 7.94 -21.44
C ASP A 190 8.89 8.78 -21.06
N GLN A 191 8.68 10.08 -20.84
CA GLN A 191 9.72 11.05 -20.50
C GLN A 191 9.85 11.28 -18.98
N LEU A 192 8.90 10.77 -18.18
CA LEU A 192 8.98 10.84 -16.72
C LEU A 192 10.12 9.97 -16.18
N GLN A 193 10.71 10.43 -15.09
CA GLN A 193 11.72 9.68 -14.32
C GLN A 193 11.05 8.95 -13.15
N GLU A 194 11.71 7.93 -12.62
CA GLU A 194 11.27 7.30 -11.37
C GLU A 194 11.39 8.30 -10.19
N PRO A 195 10.42 8.32 -9.24
CA PRO A 195 9.31 7.38 -9.11
C PRO A 195 8.03 7.81 -9.88
N GLN A 196 7.98 9.00 -10.47
CA GLN A 196 6.76 9.51 -11.11
C GLN A 196 6.27 8.62 -12.25
N LYS A 197 7.19 8.06 -13.05
CA LYS A 197 6.85 7.15 -14.15
C LYS A 197 6.03 5.94 -13.70
N SER A 198 6.42 5.30 -12.60
CA SER A 198 5.67 4.18 -12.01
C SER A 198 4.45 4.63 -11.22
N LEU A 199 4.50 5.78 -10.53
CA LEU A 199 3.42 6.25 -9.67
C LEU A 199 2.21 6.81 -10.43
N VAL A 200 2.40 7.49 -11.56
CA VAL A 200 1.30 8.15 -12.29
C VAL A 200 0.19 7.17 -12.70
N PRO A 201 0.48 5.98 -13.29
CA PRO A 201 -0.55 4.99 -13.56
C PRO A 201 -1.34 4.54 -12.32
N HIS A 202 -0.64 4.27 -11.21
CA HIS A 202 -1.28 3.87 -9.95
C HIS A 202 -2.17 4.98 -9.36
N ARG A 203 -1.69 6.23 -9.38
CA ARG A 203 -2.48 7.39 -8.93
C ARG A 203 -3.70 7.62 -9.80
N LEU A 204 -3.57 7.46 -11.12
CA LEU A 204 -4.70 7.57 -12.04
C LEU A 204 -5.72 6.45 -11.82
N SER A 205 -5.27 5.22 -11.59
CA SER A 205 -6.12 4.09 -11.19
C SER A 205 -6.90 4.40 -9.91
N GLU A 206 -6.22 4.92 -8.88
CA GLU A 206 -6.84 5.32 -7.62
C GLU A 206 -7.87 6.45 -7.80
N ALA A 207 -7.52 7.50 -8.55
CA ALA A 207 -8.43 8.61 -8.83
C ALA A 207 -9.68 8.14 -9.59
N TYR A 208 -9.52 7.20 -10.54
CA TYR A 208 -10.64 6.56 -11.19
C TYR A 208 -11.52 5.75 -10.23
N ARG A 209 -10.93 4.99 -9.29
CA ARG A 209 -11.71 4.28 -8.26
C ARG A 209 -12.50 5.25 -7.37
N GLN A 210 -11.91 6.38 -6.97
CA GLN A 210 -12.63 7.41 -6.20
C GLN A 210 -13.77 8.02 -7.02
N LEU A 211 -13.56 8.28 -8.30
CA LEU A 211 -14.60 8.79 -9.19
C LEU A 211 -15.72 7.75 -9.39
N ALA A 212 -15.39 6.48 -9.56
CA ALA A 212 -16.36 5.39 -9.65
C ALA A 212 -17.18 5.27 -8.36
N ALA A 213 -16.54 5.38 -7.19
CA ALA A 213 -17.24 5.38 -5.91
C ALA A 213 -18.27 6.53 -5.82
N SER A 214 -17.97 7.71 -6.37
CA SER A 214 -18.95 8.80 -6.45
C SER A 214 -20.15 8.47 -7.36
N ALA A 215 -19.92 7.76 -8.47
CA ALA A 215 -20.98 7.30 -9.36
C ALA A 215 -21.84 6.20 -8.71
N GLU A 216 -21.22 5.30 -7.94
CA GLU A 216 -21.94 4.30 -7.13
C GLU A 216 -22.83 4.95 -6.07
N LEU A 217 -22.36 6.01 -5.39
CA LEU A 217 -23.17 6.78 -4.45
C LEU A 217 -24.37 7.46 -5.14
N ALA A 218 -24.21 7.84 -6.40
CA ALA A 218 -25.29 8.34 -7.25
C ALA A 218 -26.21 7.22 -7.80
N LYS A 219 -25.92 5.96 -7.47
CA LYS A 219 -26.60 4.75 -7.98
C LYS A 219 -26.50 4.57 -9.50
N ASP A 220 -25.45 5.13 -10.11
CA ASP A 220 -25.15 4.96 -11.53
C ASP A 220 -24.06 3.89 -11.71
N ASP A 221 -24.48 2.63 -11.56
CA ASP A 221 -23.61 1.46 -11.65
C ASP A 221 -22.97 1.32 -13.02
N LYS A 222 -23.67 1.76 -14.07
CA LYS A 222 -23.16 1.70 -15.44
C LYS A 222 -21.95 2.62 -15.60
N THR A 223 -22.08 3.87 -15.19
CA THR A 223 -20.98 4.83 -15.22
C THR A 223 -19.84 4.40 -14.29
N ALA A 224 -20.15 3.86 -13.11
CA ALA A 224 -19.13 3.33 -12.20
C ALA A 224 -18.30 2.19 -12.85
N ILE A 225 -18.96 1.23 -13.49
CA ILE A 225 -18.28 0.14 -14.22
C ILE A 225 -17.41 0.71 -15.35
N GLU A 226 -17.94 1.62 -16.17
CA GLU A 226 -17.17 2.24 -17.27
C GLU A 226 -15.91 2.97 -16.77
N ILE A 227 -15.99 3.61 -15.59
CA ILE A 227 -14.85 4.28 -14.97
C ILE A 227 -13.84 3.26 -14.41
N LEU A 228 -14.31 2.19 -13.77
CA LEU A 228 -13.42 1.14 -13.24
C LEU A 228 -12.74 0.35 -14.36
N ASP A 229 -13.40 0.16 -15.51
CA ASP A 229 -12.77 -0.44 -16.70
C ASP A 229 -11.63 0.45 -17.23
N LYS A 230 -11.81 1.78 -17.19
CA LYS A 230 -10.71 2.72 -17.49
C LYS A 230 -9.57 2.62 -16.47
N SER A 231 -9.89 2.45 -15.19
CA SER A 231 -8.90 2.19 -14.14
C SER A 231 -8.07 0.95 -14.44
N LEU A 232 -8.71 -0.19 -14.73
CA LEU A 232 -8.03 -1.44 -15.09
C LEU A 232 -7.19 -1.33 -16.35
N ALA A 233 -7.64 -0.57 -17.35
CA ALA A 233 -6.88 -0.33 -18.58
C ALA A 233 -5.60 0.48 -18.34
N VAL A 234 -5.53 1.26 -17.26
CA VAL A 234 -4.33 2.00 -16.85
C VAL A 234 -3.42 1.14 -15.99
N SER A 235 -3.99 0.45 -14.99
CA SER A 235 -3.26 -0.39 -14.04
C SER A 235 -4.16 -1.52 -13.55
N ASP A 236 -3.73 -2.76 -13.76
CA ASP A 236 -4.47 -3.95 -13.33
C ASP A 236 -4.27 -4.20 -11.83
N GLU A 237 -5.09 -3.53 -11.01
CA GLU A 237 -4.98 -3.54 -9.55
C GLU A 237 -6.06 -4.42 -8.88
N PRO A 238 -5.68 -5.20 -7.84
CA PRO A 238 -6.63 -5.99 -7.06
C PRO A 238 -7.82 -5.18 -6.53
N MET A 239 -7.58 -3.95 -6.04
CA MET A 239 -8.64 -3.10 -5.50
C MET A 239 -9.68 -2.70 -6.56
N THR A 240 -9.26 -2.47 -7.81
CA THR A 240 -10.19 -2.13 -8.90
C THR A 240 -11.03 -3.34 -9.30
N ARG A 241 -10.42 -4.52 -9.38
CA ARG A 241 -11.15 -5.78 -9.63
C ARG A 241 -12.16 -6.09 -8.52
N MET A 242 -11.79 -5.87 -7.25
CA MET A 242 -12.72 -6.04 -6.12
C MET A 242 -13.90 -5.08 -6.20
N ALA A 243 -13.67 -3.82 -6.56
CA ALA A 243 -14.74 -2.83 -6.74
C ALA A 243 -15.70 -3.24 -7.88
N LEU A 244 -15.16 -3.64 -9.04
CA LEU A 244 -15.97 -4.19 -10.13
C LEU A 244 -16.76 -5.42 -9.70
N ALA A 245 -16.12 -6.34 -8.99
CA ALA A 245 -16.77 -7.55 -8.51
C ALA A 245 -17.91 -7.25 -7.54
N ALA A 246 -17.77 -6.25 -6.68
CA ALA A 246 -18.82 -5.80 -5.78
C ALA A 246 -20.03 -5.24 -6.54
N ILE A 247 -19.79 -4.41 -7.57
CA ILE A 247 -20.88 -3.89 -8.42
C ILE A 247 -21.54 -5.02 -9.22
N TYR A 248 -20.76 -5.91 -9.82
CA TYR A 248 -21.28 -7.05 -10.57
C TYR A 248 -22.10 -8.00 -9.67
N SER A 249 -21.67 -8.23 -8.44
CA SER A 249 -22.40 -9.02 -7.45
C SER A 249 -23.76 -8.38 -7.13
N ARG A 250 -23.78 -7.06 -6.84
CA ARG A 250 -25.03 -6.33 -6.53
C ARG A 250 -25.97 -6.21 -7.73
N THR A 251 -25.45 -6.21 -8.96
CA THR A 251 -26.24 -6.14 -10.21
C THR A 251 -26.59 -7.52 -10.76
N GLU A 252 -26.43 -8.58 -9.97
CA GLU A 252 -26.73 -9.99 -10.31
C GLU A 252 -25.94 -10.54 -11.51
N GLN A 253 -24.85 -9.89 -11.90
CA GLN A 253 -23.90 -10.38 -12.90
C GLN A 253 -22.86 -11.30 -12.23
N LEU A 254 -23.33 -12.39 -11.64
CA LEU A 254 -22.55 -13.25 -10.75
C LEU A 254 -21.29 -13.84 -11.42
N ASP A 255 -21.37 -14.21 -12.70
CA ASP A 255 -20.22 -14.78 -13.42
C ASP A 255 -19.04 -13.80 -13.51
N LYS A 256 -19.32 -12.53 -13.81
CA LYS A 256 -18.29 -11.47 -13.87
C LYS A 256 -17.73 -11.14 -12.49
N ALA A 257 -18.57 -11.20 -11.45
CA ALA A 257 -18.13 -10.99 -10.08
C ALA A 257 -17.16 -12.10 -9.65
N ILE A 258 -17.50 -13.35 -9.94
CA ILE A 258 -16.66 -14.52 -9.68
C ILE A 258 -15.33 -14.41 -10.43
N GLU A 259 -15.35 -14.05 -11.72
CA GLU A 259 -14.13 -13.88 -12.52
C GLU A 259 -13.19 -12.83 -11.90
N ASN A 260 -13.72 -11.67 -11.51
CA ASN A 260 -12.92 -10.61 -10.91
C ASN A 260 -12.34 -11.01 -9.55
N TYR A 261 -13.13 -11.62 -8.65
CA TYR A 261 -12.60 -12.09 -7.37
C TYR A 261 -11.61 -13.24 -7.54
N LYS A 262 -11.84 -14.18 -8.47
CA LYS A 262 -10.86 -15.24 -8.80
C LYS A 262 -9.54 -14.62 -9.21
N SER A 263 -9.55 -13.63 -10.11
CA SER A 263 -8.33 -12.93 -10.55
C SER A 263 -7.61 -12.21 -9.41
N VAL A 264 -8.31 -11.73 -8.39
CA VAL A 264 -7.68 -11.14 -7.20
C VAL A 264 -7.00 -12.22 -6.37
N THR A 265 -7.70 -13.32 -6.10
CA THR A 265 -7.18 -14.42 -5.26
C THR A 265 -6.00 -15.17 -5.87
N THR A 266 -5.80 -15.10 -7.18
CA THR A 266 -4.62 -15.68 -7.87
C THR A 266 -3.38 -14.81 -7.74
N VAL A 267 -3.54 -13.47 -7.74
CA VAL A 267 -2.45 -12.51 -7.62
C VAL A 267 -2.06 -12.30 -6.16
N ASP A 268 -3.05 -12.12 -5.28
CA ASP A 268 -2.86 -11.98 -3.85
C ASP A 268 -3.60 -13.10 -3.12
N ALA A 269 -2.86 -14.16 -2.86
CA ALA A 269 -3.38 -15.33 -2.16
C ALA A 269 -3.82 -14.99 -0.71
N ASN A 270 -3.37 -13.87 -0.13
CA ASN A 270 -3.69 -13.47 1.23
C ASN A 270 -4.81 -12.43 1.31
N ASN A 271 -5.43 -12.06 0.17
CA ASN A 271 -6.61 -11.23 0.18
C ASN A 271 -7.85 -12.03 0.64
N LEU A 272 -8.00 -12.14 1.97
CA LEU A 272 -9.07 -12.91 2.60
C LEU A 272 -10.46 -12.37 2.23
N GLU A 273 -10.60 -11.04 2.10
CA GLU A 273 -11.87 -10.44 1.70
C GLU A 273 -12.31 -10.95 0.32
N ALA A 274 -11.45 -10.86 -0.69
CA ALA A 274 -11.76 -11.36 -2.03
C ALA A 274 -12.11 -12.86 -2.01
N ARG A 275 -11.41 -13.65 -1.17
CA ARG A 275 -11.68 -15.07 -1.02
C ARG A 275 -13.03 -15.37 -0.37
N HIS A 276 -13.40 -14.67 0.71
CA HIS A 276 -14.73 -14.80 1.31
C HIS A 276 -15.84 -14.45 0.33
N ARG A 277 -15.70 -13.31 -0.37
CA ARG A 277 -16.67 -12.88 -1.39
C ARG A 277 -16.80 -13.90 -2.51
N LEU A 278 -15.67 -14.48 -2.95
CA LEU A 278 -15.66 -15.55 -3.93
C LEU A 278 -16.41 -16.79 -3.43
N ILE A 279 -16.13 -17.25 -2.22
CA ILE A 279 -16.81 -18.42 -1.62
C ILE A 279 -18.32 -18.18 -1.53
N ASP A 280 -18.74 -17.01 -1.07
CA ASP A 280 -20.16 -16.64 -0.98
C ASP A 280 -20.84 -16.71 -2.35
N LEU A 281 -20.20 -16.16 -3.38
CA LEU A 281 -20.70 -16.19 -4.75
C LEU A 281 -20.73 -17.59 -5.35
N LEU A 282 -19.72 -18.42 -5.09
CA LEU A 282 -19.68 -19.82 -5.51
C LEU A 282 -20.81 -20.63 -4.84
N CYS A 283 -21.06 -20.39 -3.54
CA CYS A 283 -22.18 -21.00 -2.84
C CYS A 283 -23.54 -20.54 -3.39
N GLN A 284 -23.67 -19.25 -3.71
CA GLN A 284 -24.89 -18.67 -4.30
C GLN A 284 -25.18 -19.23 -5.70
N THR A 285 -24.14 -19.40 -6.52
CA THR A 285 -24.22 -19.99 -7.86
C THR A 285 -24.28 -21.51 -7.86
N LYS A 286 -24.20 -22.14 -6.67
CA LYS A 286 -24.20 -23.60 -6.45
C LYS A 286 -22.99 -24.32 -7.03
N ASP A 287 -21.91 -23.58 -7.32
CA ASP A 287 -20.60 -24.18 -7.57
C ASP A 287 -19.97 -24.62 -6.23
N TYR A 288 -20.56 -25.67 -5.65
CA TYR A 288 -20.14 -26.19 -4.36
C TYR A 288 -18.73 -26.81 -4.42
N GLN A 289 -18.32 -27.31 -5.58
CA GLN A 289 -16.99 -27.87 -5.78
C GLN A 289 -15.92 -26.76 -5.70
N GLY A 290 -16.12 -25.67 -6.45
CA GLY A 290 -15.24 -24.50 -6.35
C GLY A 290 -15.25 -23.87 -4.96
N ALA A 291 -16.43 -23.81 -4.31
CA ALA A 291 -16.55 -23.30 -2.94
C ALA A 291 -15.75 -24.16 -1.94
N GLN A 292 -15.80 -25.48 -2.08
CA GLN A 292 -15.03 -26.41 -1.23
C GLN A 292 -13.53 -26.17 -1.37
N GLU A 293 -13.02 -26.07 -2.60
CA GLU A 293 -11.61 -25.81 -2.87
C GLU A 293 -11.16 -24.49 -2.26
N ALA A 294 -11.91 -23.41 -2.50
CA ALA A 294 -11.61 -22.10 -1.94
C ALA A 294 -11.67 -22.07 -0.39
N LEU A 295 -12.62 -22.81 0.21
CA LEU A 295 -12.75 -22.95 1.66
C LEU A 295 -11.60 -23.74 2.28
N LEU A 296 -11.14 -24.83 1.66
CA LEU A 296 -9.99 -25.59 2.13
C LEU A 296 -8.75 -24.70 2.19
N GLU A 297 -8.46 -23.97 1.11
CA GLU A 297 -7.36 -23.04 1.10
C GLU A 297 -7.52 -21.90 2.11
N LEU A 298 -8.76 -21.45 2.38
CA LEU A 298 -9.04 -20.43 3.38
C LEU A 298 -8.76 -20.96 4.79
N THR A 299 -9.25 -22.16 5.13
CA THR A 299 -9.07 -22.76 6.45
C THR A 299 -7.61 -23.07 6.80
N ASP A 300 -6.77 -23.30 5.80
CA ASP A 300 -5.32 -23.43 5.99
C ASP A 300 -4.66 -22.12 6.45
N LYS A 301 -5.21 -20.97 6.02
CA LYS A 301 -4.69 -19.63 6.33
C LYS A 301 -5.36 -19.03 7.57
N GLU A 302 -6.66 -19.21 7.68
CA GLU A 302 -7.49 -18.65 8.73
C GLU A 302 -8.35 -19.74 9.38
N LYS A 303 -7.87 -20.23 10.53
CA LYS A 303 -8.61 -21.17 11.36
C LYS A 303 -9.66 -20.43 12.18
N SER A 304 -10.92 -20.54 11.76
CA SER A 304 -12.09 -20.04 12.47
C SER A 304 -13.19 -21.09 12.51
N VAL A 305 -14.02 -21.04 13.55
CA VAL A 305 -15.16 -21.95 13.70
C VAL A 305 -16.13 -21.75 12.54
N GLU A 306 -16.36 -20.49 12.18
CA GLU A 306 -17.27 -20.06 11.13
C GLU A 306 -16.84 -20.58 9.75
N ASN A 307 -15.55 -20.54 9.41
CA ASN A 307 -15.03 -21.07 8.13
C ASN A 307 -15.18 -22.58 8.05
N TYR A 308 -14.89 -23.30 9.14
CA TYR A 308 -15.05 -24.75 9.19
C TYR A 308 -16.53 -25.17 9.16
N GLN A 309 -17.44 -24.44 9.81
CA GLN A 309 -18.88 -24.69 9.68
C GLN A 309 -19.37 -24.49 8.25
N LEU A 310 -18.89 -23.46 7.56
CA LEU A 310 -19.21 -23.22 6.15
C LEU A 310 -18.65 -24.33 5.26
N LEU A 311 -17.40 -24.76 5.47
CA LEU A 311 -16.80 -25.91 4.79
C LEU A 311 -17.62 -27.19 5.03
N ALA A 312 -18.08 -27.42 6.26
CA ALA A 312 -18.94 -28.55 6.57
C ALA A 312 -20.28 -28.47 5.82
N ALA A 313 -20.92 -27.30 5.80
CA ALA A 313 -22.17 -27.09 5.08
C ALA A 313 -22.01 -27.30 3.57
N VAL A 314 -20.93 -26.82 2.96
CA VAL A 314 -20.60 -27.04 1.54
C VAL A 314 -20.34 -28.53 1.27
N ASN A 315 -19.58 -29.21 2.13
CA ASN A 315 -19.36 -30.65 2.03
C ASN A 315 -20.67 -31.45 2.09
N LEU A 316 -21.64 -31.05 2.93
CA LEU A 316 -22.96 -31.69 2.95
C LEU A 316 -23.74 -31.48 1.65
N LYS A 317 -23.61 -30.31 1.00
CA LYS A 317 -24.21 -30.07 -0.33
C LYS A 317 -23.58 -30.93 -1.43
N LEU A 318 -22.31 -31.29 -1.28
CA LEU A 318 -21.59 -32.23 -2.14
C LEU A 318 -21.81 -33.70 -1.77
N GLU A 319 -22.63 -34.00 -0.75
CA GLU A 319 -22.78 -35.34 -0.16
C GLU A 319 -21.46 -35.94 0.35
N ASN A 320 -20.44 -35.11 0.58
CA ASN A 320 -19.16 -35.49 1.18
C ASN A 320 -19.27 -35.51 2.72
N TYR A 321 -19.99 -36.49 3.25
CA TYR A 321 -20.20 -36.64 4.69
C TYR A 321 -18.90 -36.74 5.49
N ALA A 322 -17.90 -37.44 4.97
CA ALA A 322 -16.60 -37.57 5.63
C ALA A 322 -15.89 -36.20 5.77
N GLY A 323 -15.90 -35.39 4.70
CA GLY A 323 -15.37 -34.03 4.75
C GLY A 323 -16.16 -33.11 5.68
N ALA A 324 -17.49 -33.26 5.73
CA ALA A 324 -18.34 -32.49 6.62
C ALA A 324 -18.08 -32.79 8.10
N VAL A 325 -17.97 -34.08 8.44
CA VAL A 325 -17.62 -34.54 9.79
C VAL A 325 -16.26 -33.98 10.21
N ARG A 326 -15.24 -34.13 9.37
CA ARG A 326 -13.90 -33.60 9.65
C ARG A 326 -13.90 -32.09 9.89
N ALA A 327 -14.60 -31.34 9.05
CA ALA A 327 -14.70 -29.88 9.23
C ALA A 327 -15.43 -29.50 10.53
N PHE A 328 -16.48 -30.22 10.92
CA PHE A 328 -17.14 -30.01 12.21
C PHE A 328 -16.24 -30.41 13.41
N GLU A 329 -15.44 -31.47 13.28
CA GLU A 329 -14.44 -31.85 14.27
C GLU A 329 -13.39 -30.75 14.43
N ASP A 330 -12.81 -30.25 13.32
CA ASP A 330 -11.86 -29.13 13.33
C ASP A 330 -12.48 -27.87 13.98
N ALA A 331 -13.77 -27.61 13.73
CA ALA A 331 -14.50 -26.53 14.39
C ALA A 331 -14.66 -26.75 15.91
N CYS A 332 -14.97 -27.99 16.33
CA CYS A 332 -15.10 -28.36 17.74
C CYS A 332 -13.75 -28.32 18.46
N ASP A 333 -12.65 -28.69 17.80
CA ASP A 333 -11.29 -28.64 18.33
C ASP A 333 -10.84 -27.20 18.60
N LEU A 334 -11.26 -26.26 17.74
CA LEU A 334 -11.02 -24.83 17.99
C LEU A 334 -11.80 -24.31 19.20
N ARG A 335 -13.11 -24.61 19.25
CA ARG A 335 -13.96 -24.18 20.35
C ARG A 335 -15.14 -25.14 20.50
N PRO A 336 -15.13 -26.06 21.48
CA PRO A 336 -16.24 -26.96 21.69
C PRO A 336 -17.45 -26.16 22.17
N LYS A 337 -18.58 -26.33 21.49
CA LYS A 337 -19.87 -25.72 21.86
C LYS A 337 -21.00 -26.74 21.72
N PRO A 338 -22.05 -26.65 22.56
CA PRO A 338 -23.19 -27.55 22.45
C PRO A 338 -23.82 -27.52 21.05
N GLU A 339 -23.92 -26.34 20.43
CA GLU A 339 -24.51 -26.21 19.10
C GLU A 339 -23.69 -26.90 18.00
N LEU A 340 -22.35 -26.84 18.08
CA LEU A 340 -21.45 -27.48 17.12
C LEU A 340 -21.49 -29.01 17.28
N LEU A 341 -21.42 -29.51 18.51
CA LEU A 341 -21.52 -30.94 18.79
C LEU A 341 -22.86 -31.51 18.35
N LYS A 342 -23.96 -30.75 18.53
CA LYS A 342 -25.28 -31.13 18.03
C LYS A 342 -25.33 -31.18 16.49
N GLN A 343 -24.68 -30.25 15.80
CA GLN A 343 -24.57 -30.27 14.34
C GLN A 343 -23.75 -31.47 13.85
N LEU A 344 -22.61 -31.74 14.50
CA LEU A 344 -21.75 -32.89 14.21
C LEU A 344 -22.48 -34.22 14.43
N GLU A 345 -23.17 -34.37 15.56
CA GLU A 345 -23.98 -35.56 15.89
C GLU A 345 -25.03 -35.81 14.82
N ALA A 346 -25.79 -34.78 14.43
CA ALA A 346 -26.82 -34.88 13.40
C ALA A 346 -26.25 -35.39 12.07
N VAL A 347 -25.10 -34.85 11.64
CA VAL A 347 -24.42 -35.27 10.40
C VAL A 347 -23.94 -36.72 10.49
N LEU A 348 -23.38 -37.14 11.63
CA LEU A 348 -22.95 -38.53 11.83
C LEU A 348 -24.14 -39.50 11.80
N VAL A 349 -25.28 -39.13 12.40
CA VAL A 349 -26.51 -39.94 12.34
C VAL A 349 -27.01 -40.06 10.89
N ASP A 350 -27.07 -38.95 10.16
CA ASP A 350 -27.48 -38.94 8.76
C ASP A 350 -26.54 -39.78 7.87
N TRP A 351 -25.23 -39.66 8.09
CA TRP A 351 -24.23 -40.46 7.37
C TRP A 351 -24.36 -41.96 7.68
N SER A 352 -24.55 -42.32 8.95
CA SER A 352 -24.79 -43.72 9.35
C SER A 352 -26.04 -44.29 8.68
N ASN A 353 -27.14 -43.52 8.67
CA ASN A 353 -28.38 -43.91 8.01
C ASN A 353 -28.21 -44.09 6.49
N LEU A 354 -27.43 -43.22 5.84
CA LEU A 354 -27.08 -43.37 4.42
C LEU A 354 -26.27 -44.65 4.17
N LEU A 355 -25.25 -44.92 4.98
CA LEU A 355 -24.43 -46.13 4.88
C LEU A 355 -25.26 -47.40 5.10
N MET A 356 -26.23 -47.38 6.02
CA MET A 356 -27.20 -48.47 6.21
C MET A 356 -28.01 -48.74 4.94
N LYS A 357 -28.52 -47.69 4.28
CA LYS A 357 -29.24 -47.81 3.01
C LYS A 357 -28.36 -48.38 1.89
N GLN A 358 -27.07 -48.03 1.90
CA GLN A 358 -26.07 -48.56 0.97
C GLN A 358 -25.58 -49.98 1.33
N LYS A 359 -26.13 -50.60 2.38
CA LYS A 359 -25.73 -51.93 2.90
C LYS A 359 -24.28 -52.00 3.41
N LYS A 360 -23.69 -50.86 3.75
CA LYS A 360 -22.34 -50.75 4.35
C LYS A 360 -22.43 -50.83 5.88
N PHE A 361 -22.86 -51.97 6.39
CA PHE A 361 -23.23 -52.13 7.80
C PHE A 361 -22.08 -51.89 8.79
N GLN A 362 -20.85 -52.30 8.45
CA GLN A 362 -19.68 -52.10 9.32
C GLN A 362 -19.32 -50.62 9.46
N GLU A 363 -19.25 -49.89 8.35
CA GLU A 363 -19.01 -48.44 8.35
C GLU A 363 -20.14 -47.71 9.08
N ALA A 364 -21.39 -48.08 8.82
CA ALA A 364 -22.56 -47.48 9.49
C ALA A 364 -22.52 -47.64 11.02
N ALA A 365 -22.13 -48.82 11.51
CA ALA A 365 -21.96 -49.08 12.94
C ALA A 365 -20.82 -48.26 13.55
N SER A 366 -19.71 -48.10 12.83
CA SER A 366 -18.58 -47.27 13.26
C SER A 366 -18.99 -45.79 13.38
N VAL A 367 -19.66 -45.25 12.36
CA VAL A 367 -20.16 -43.86 12.35
C VAL A 367 -21.21 -43.65 13.45
N LYS A 368 -22.10 -44.63 13.67
CA LYS A 368 -23.07 -44.58 14.76
C LYS A 368 -22.40 -44.53 16.14
N GLY A 369 -21.40 -45.38 16.37
CA GLY A 369 -20.62 -45.35 17.61
C GLY A 369 -19.85 -44.03 17.78
N HIS A 370 -19.49 -43.36 16.69
CA HIS A 370 -18.97 -42.00 16.74
C HIS A 370 -20.05 -41.00 17.19
N ALA A 371 -21.24 -41.03 16.58
CA ALA A 371 -22.35 -40.16 16.97
C ALA A 371 -22.68 -40.30 18.47
N GLU A 372 -22.69 -41.52 19.00
CA GLU A 372 -22.92 -41.81 20.42
C GLU A 372 -21.86 -41.15 21.34
N ARG A 373 -20.58 -41.15 20.94
CA ARG A 373 -19.53 -40.43 21.69
C ARG A 373 -19.71 -38.91 21.66
N VAL A 374 -20.10 -38.36 20.52
CA VAL A 374 -20.38 -36.91 20.39
C VAL A 374 -21.59 -36.53 21.24
N ALA A 375 -22.64 -37.37 21.28
CA ALA A 375 -23.81 -37.18 22.12
C ALA A 375 -23.46 -37.22 23.62
N GLU A 376 -22.53 -38.09 24.03
CA GLU A 376 -22.01 -38.13 25.39
C GLU A 376 -21.27 -36.83 25.75
N GLN A 377 -20.37 -36.35 24.87
CA GLN A 377 -19.67 -35.08 25.04
C GLN A 377 -20.64 -33.90 25.16
N LEU A 378 -21.67 -33.86 24.30
CA LEU A 378 -22.75 -32.87 24.37
C LEU A 378 -23.48 -32.93 25.72
N GLY A 379 -23.76 -34.14 26.22
CA GLY A 379 -24.38 -34.37 27.51
C GLY A 379 -23.53 -33.92 28.71
N MET A 380 -22.19 -33.96 28.61
CA MET A 380 -21.28 -33.42 29.62
C MET A 380 -21.28 -31.90 29.60
N LEU A 381 -21.06 -31.30 28.42
CA LEU A 381 -20.94 -29.85 28.24
C LEU A 381 -22.22 -29.10 28.68
N THR A 382 -23.39 -29.66 28.34
CA THR A 382 -24.71 -29.08 28.70
C THR A 382 -25.05 -29.19 30.18
N LYS A 383 -24.43 -30.13 30.92
CA LYS A 383 -24.58 -30.22 32.38
C LYS A 383 -23.70 -29.19 33.08
N GLU A 384 -22.49 -28.94 32.59
CA GLU A 384 -21.60 -27.91 33.10
C GLU A 384 -22.17 -26.50 32.91
N ASP A 385 -22.72 -26.21 31.72
CA ASP A 385 -23.39 -24.93 31.44
C ASP A 385 -24.58 -24.66 32.39
N LYS A 386 -25.34 -25.70 32.75
CA LYS A 386 -26.47 -25.59 33.70
C LYS A 386 -26.02 -25.30 35.13
N VAL A 387 -24.83 -25.78 35.53
CA VAL A 387 -24.24 -25.47 36.85
C VAL A 387 -23.74 -24.02 36.88
N GLU A 388 -23.11 -23.54 35.80
CA GLU A 388 -22.63 -22.15 35.70
C GLU A 388 -23.76 -21.11 35.59
N LEU A 389 -24.87 -21.47 34.93
CA LEU A 389 -26.07 -20.61 34.82
C LEU A 389 -26.84 -20.52 36.14
N ALA A 390 -26.80 -21.55 36.98
CA ALA A 390 -27.37 -21.53 38.33
C ALA A 390 -26.62 -20.56 39.26
N ASP A 391 -25.30 -20.39 39.09
CA ASP A 391 -24.47 -19.47 39.88
C ASP A 391 -24.55 -17.99 39.40
N LYS A 392 -25.04 -17.73 38.18
CA LYS A 392 -25.14 -16.38 37.59
C LYS A 392 -26.53 -15.74 37.67
N GLN A 393 -27.51 -16.41 38.27
CA GLN A 393 -28.88 -15.88 38.41
C GLN A 393 -29.05 -14.78 39.46
N ASP A 394 -27.98 -14.36 40.15
CA ASP A 394 -28.03 -13.24 41.10
C ASP A 394 -27.15 -12.08 40.62
N LYS A 395 -27.70 -11.26 39.72
CA LYS A 395 -27.40 -9.81 39.50
C LYS A 395 -28.18 -9.28 38.30
N THR A 396 -29.37 -8.77 38.56
CA THR A 396 -30.12 -7.94 37.61
C THR A 396 -29.55 -6.51 37.62
N VAL A 397 -28.97 -6.09 36.51
CA VAL A 397 -28.59 -4.69 36.28
C VAL A 397 -29.80 -3.99 35.65
N ARG A 398 -30.29 -2.92 36.30
CA ARG A 398 -31.37 -2.06 35.77
C ARG A 398 -30.85 -1.26 34.57
N VAL A 399 -31.43 -1.47 33.39
CA VAL A 399 -31.11 -0.77 32.14
C VAL A 399 -32.20 0.23 31.83
N ASP A 400 -32.10 1.44 32.41
CA ASP A 400 -32.91 2.61 32.02
C ASP A 400 -32.10 3.93 32.09
N ASP A 401 -30.75 3.87 32.11
CA ASP A 401 -29.87 5.05 32.04
C ASP A 401 -29.33 5.25 30.61
N PRO A 402 -29.54 6.41 29.96
CA PRO A 402 -29.01 6.73 28.63
C PRO A 402 -27.48 6.63 28.48
N ARG A 403 -26.74 6.58 29.60
CA ARG A 403 -25.27 6.44 29.64
C ARG A 403 -24.80 4.99 29.65
N VAL A 404 -25.70 4.05 29.92
CA VAL A 404 -25.39 2.62 29.93
C VAL A 404 -25.49 2.10 28.50
N PRO A 405 -24.44 1.48 27.95
CA PRO A 405 -24.48 0.95 26.59
C PRO A 405 -25.56 -0.14 26.49
N PRO A 406 -26.35 -0.15 25.41
CA PRO A 406 -27.40 -1.15 25.22
C PRO A 406 -26.83 -2.55 24.90
N VAL A 407 -25.50 -2.68 24.84
CA VAL A 407 -24.80 -3.91 24.48
C VAL A 407 -23.69 -4.26 25.45
N ALA A 408 -23.54 -5.56 25.71
CA ALA A 408 -22.39 -6.13 26.40
C ALA A 408 -21.45 -6.82 25.40
N LEU A 409 -20.14 -6.66 25.60
CA LEU A 409 -19.12 -7.43 24.87
C LEU A 409 -18.97 -8.81 25.52
N SER A 410 -19.34 -9.85 24.78
CA SER A 410 -19.36 -11.24 25.26
C SER A 410 -18.03 -11.97 25.03
N SER A 411 -17.38 -11.74 23.89
CA SER A 411 -16.04 -12.26 23.59
C SER A 411 -15.37 -11.42 22.51
N SER A 412 -14.05 -11.54 22.40
CA SER A 412 -13.23 -10.85 21.41
C SER A 412 -12.09 -11.76 20.98
N ARG A 413 -11.78 -11.76 19.68
CA ARG A 413 -10.54 -12.33 19.15
C ARG A 413 -9.89 -11.23 18.34
N ILE A 414 -8.73 -10.74 18.77
CA ILE A 414 -8.02 -9.69 18.06
C ILE A 414 -6.57 -10.13 17.91
N TRP A 415 -6.08 -10.12 16.68
CA TRP A 415 -4.78 -10.67 16.37
C TRP A 415 -4.02 -9.87 15.31
N LEU A 416 -2.71 -10.07 15.29
CA LEU A 416 -1.83 -9.68 14.19
C LEU A 416 -1.16 -10.95 13.68
N ALA A 417 -1.51 -11.35 12.45
CA ALA A 417 -0.97 -12.55 11.83
C ALA A 417 0.54 -12.39 11.53
N LYS A 418 1.29 -13.49 11.57
CA LYS A 418 2.72 -13.49 11.24
C LYS A 418 2.96 -12.99 9.82
N GLY A 419 3.72 -11.91 9.67
CA GLY A 419 3.99 -11.25 8.38
C GLY A 419 2.89 -10.28 7.92
N SER A 420 1.79 -10.15 8.66
CA SER A 420 0.81 -9.09 8.45
C SER A 420 1.24 -7.80 9.16
N LEU A 421 0.85 -6.66 8.59
CA LEU A 421 1.02 -5.34 9.17
C LEU A 421 -0.31 -4.73 9.62
N THR A 422 -1.43 -5.44 9.47
CA THR A 422 -2.78 -4.95 9.79
C THR A 422 -3.42 -5.86 10.83
N PRO A 423 -3.64 -5.36 12.06
CA PRO A 423 -4.39 -6.07 13.07
C PRO A 423 -5.84 -6.26 12.64
N GLU A 424 -6.37 -7.43 12.95
CA GLU A 424 -7.75 -7.79 12.67
C GLU A 424 -8.42 -8.22 13.96
N GLY A 425 -9.74 -8.06 14.00
CA GLY A 425 -10.51 -8.42 15.17
C GLY A 425 -11.94 -8.78 14.88
N GLU A 426 -12.43 -9.72 15.68
CA GLU A 426 -13.84 -10.03 15.84
C GLU A 426 -14.25 -9.70 17.28
N ILE A 427 -15.40 -9.03 17.43
CA ILE A 427 -16.08 -8.90 18.72
C ILE A 427 -17.50 -9.46 18.63
N LYS A 428 -17.88 -10.25 19.63
CA LYS A 428 -19.26 -10.73 19.81
C LYS A 428 -19.97 -9.87 20.83
N ILE A 429 -21.06 -9.24 20.43
CA ILE A 429 -21.88 -8.39 21.29
C ILE A 429 -23.24 -9.03 21.55
N ARG A 430 -23.82 -8.76 22.72
CA ARG A 430 -25.18 -9.14 23.11
C ARG A 430 -25.99 -7.91 23.43
N ASN A 431 -27.24 -7.86 22.99
CA ASN A 431 -28.20 -6.86 23.42
C ASN A 431 -28.57 -7.12 24.90
N ILE A 432 -28.34 -6.12 25.76
CA ILE A 432 -28.68 -6.19 27.19
C ILE A 432 -29.76 -5.17 27.58
N SER A 433 -30.33 -4.43 26.61
CA SER A 433 -31.29 -3.36 26.90
C SER A 433 -32.71 -3.83 27.17
N GLY A 434 -32.99 -5.14 27.10
CA GLY A 434 -34.33 -5.70 27.29
C GLY A 434 -35.38 -5.21 26.29
N LYS A 435 -34.94 -4.65 25.14
CA LYS A 435 -35.76 -4.15 24.03
C LYS A 435 -34.96 -4.23 22.73
N SER A 436 -35.62 -4.27 21.58
CA SER A 436 -34.95 -4.18 20.29
C SER A 436 -34.28 -2.81 20.09
N VAL A 437 -33.05 -2.78 19.58
CA VAL A 437 -32.29 -1.53 19.36
C VAL A 437 -32.14 -1.26 17.86
N ALA A 438 -32.65 -0.12 17.41
CA ALA A 438 -32.39 0.40 16.07
C ALA A 438 -31.26 1.44 16.10
N ASP A 439 -30.56 1.61 14.97
CA ASP A 439 -29.52 2.62 14.79
C ASP A 439 -28.41 2.60 15.86
N LEU A 440 -27.69 1.47 15.90
CA LEU A 440 -26.59 1.23 16.82
C LEU A 440 -25.30 1.01 16.02
N ALA A 441 -24.28 1.80 16.34
CA ALA A 441 -22.91 1.61 15.85
C ALA A 441 -21.91 1.69 17.00
N LEU A 442 -20.87 0.87 16.91
CA LEU A 442 -19.70 0.93 17.80
C LEU A 442 -18.52 1.53 17.02
N THR A 443 -17.48 1.91 17.74
CA THR A 443 -16.26 2.43 17.14
C THR A 443 -15.07 1.64 17.68
N ALA A 444 -14.31 1.00 16.80
CA ALA A 444 -13.05 0.37 17.12
C ALA A 444 -11.91 1.35 16.84
N VAL A 445 -11.14 1.67 17.87
CA VAL A 445 -9.94 2.52 17.78
C VAL A 445 -8.71 1.64 17.96
N PHE A 446 -7.85 1.62 16.95
CA PHE A 446 -6.57 0.92 17.02
C PHE A 446 -5.55 1.85 17.68
N PHE A 447 -4.97 1.40 18.78
CA PHE A 447 -4.05 2.18 19.58
C PHE A 447 -2.72 1.45 19.72
N ASP A 448 -1.63 2.16 19.49
CA ASP A 448 -0.29 1.66 19.68
C ASP A 448 0.24 2.15 21.02
N ASN A 449 0.34 1.21 21.98
CA ASN A 449 0.86 1.47 23.32
C ASN A 449 2.37 1.74 23.33
N THR A 450 3.11 1.34 22.29
CA THR A 450 4.54 1.62 22.16
C THR A 450 4.78 3.08 21.78
N THR A 451 4.06 3.60 20.77
CA THR A 451 4.20 5.00 20.34
C THR A 451 3.22 5.97 21.00
N ARG A 452 2.25 5.45 21.77
CA ARG A 452 1.12 6.17 22.37
C ARG A 452 0.32 6.98 21.35
N ARG A 453 0.14 6.41 20.15
CA ARG A 453 -0.62 7.04 19.06
C ARG A 453 -1.75 6.16 18.61
N GLN A 454 -2.80 6.81 18.12
CA GLN A 454 -3.88 6.16 17.41
C GLN A 454 -3.43 5.77 16.00
N CYS A 455 -3.64 4.52 15.64
CA CYS A 455 -3.24 3.92 14.37
C CYS A 455 -4.43 3.70 13.42
N GLY A 456 -5.64 4.11 13.78
CA GLY A 456 -6.80 4.01 12.91
C GLY A 456 -8.10 3.92 13.69
N THR A 457 -9.21 4.14 13.00
CA THR A 457 -10.56 4.00 13.55
C THR A 457 -11.49 3.36 12.54
N VAL A 458 -12.33 2.46 13.00
CA VAL A 458 -13.35 1.79 12.19
C VAL A 458 -14.71 1.91 12.89
N SER A 459 -15.73 2.26 12.12
CA SER A 459 -17.12 2.21 12.57
C SER A 459 -17.67 0.80 12.38
N LEU A 460 -18.27 0.24 13.42
CA LEU A 460 -18.84 -1.10 13.44
C LEU A 460 -20.38 -1.00 13.48
N PRO A 461 -21.07 -1.08 12.34
CA PRO A 461 -22.53 -0.98 12.31
C PRO A 461 -23.15 -2.23 12.93
N VAL A 462 -23.88 -2.06 14.03
CA VAL A 462 -24.63 -3.13 14.72
C VAL A 462 -26.06 -3.23 14.21
N ALA A 463 -26.74 -2.10 14.06
CA ALA A 463 -28.06 -2.01 13.44
C ALA A 463 -28.12 -0.67 12.72
N THR A 464 -28.34 -0.66 11.42
CA THR A 464 -28.53 0.56 10.64
C THR A 464 -30.03 0.87 10.50
N PRO A 465 -30.42 2.12 10.18
CA PRO A 465 -31.83 2.48 9.94
C PRO A 465 -32.52 1.64 8.86
N GLN A 466 -31.76 1.05 7.93
CA GLN A 466 -32.27 0.22 6.83
C GLN A 466 -32.21 -1.29 7.11
N SER A 467 -31.61 -1.72 8.22
CA SER A 467 -31.49 -3.14 8.60
C SER A 467 -32.49 -3.55 9.67
N GLN A 468 -32.71 -4.86 9.84
CA GLN A 468 -33.51 -5.37 10.96
C GLN A 468 -32.92 -4.89 12.30
N PRO A 469 -33.75 -4.35 13.22
CA PRO A 469 -33.31 -3.94 14.55
C PRO A 469 -32.58 -5.05 15.27
N PHE A 470 -31.62 -4.69 16.12
CA PHE A 470 -30.92 -5.66 16.95
C PHE A 470 -31.89 -6.21 17.99
N ALA A 471 -32.31 -7.47 17.81
CA ALA A 471 -33.34 -8.11 18.62
C ALA A 471 -33.00 -8.10 20.12
N GLU A 472 -34.04 -8.11 20.96
CA GLU A 472 -33.91 -8.34 22.40
C GLU A 472 -33.20 -9.68 22.65
N ASP A 473 -32.23 -9.68 23.58
CA ASP A 473 -31.33 -10.82 23.86
C ASP A 473 -30.52 -11.35 22.65
N GLY A 474 -30.54 -10.65 21.52
CA GLY A 474 -29.80 -11.01 20.32
C GLY A 474 -28.29 -10.95 20.53
N ALA A 475 -27.56 -11.80 19.81
CA ALA A 475 -26.10 -11.76 19.74
C ALA A 475 -25.64 -11.55 18.29
N ARG A 476 -24.53 -10.82 18.10
CA ARG A 476 -23.95 -10.57 16.77
C ARG A 476 -22.43 -10.51 16.83
N SER A 477 -21.77 -11.04 15.81
CA SER A 477 -20.34 -10.85 15.54
C SER A 477 -20.10 -9.61 14.69
N LEU A 478 -19.10 -8.81 15.05
CA LEU A 478 -18.62 -7.67 14.27
C LEU A 478 -17.15 -7.89 13.97
N TYR A 479 -16.79 -7.81 12.69
CA TYR A 479 -15.43 -7.97 12.20
C TYR A 479 -14.87 -6.62 11.78
N PHE A 480 -13.57 -6.43 11.97
CA PHE A 480 -12.88 -5.20 11.61
C PHE A 480 -11.38 -5.41 11.40
N SER A 481 -10.78 -4.56 10.59
CA SER A 481 -9.34 -4.52 10.31
C SER A 481 -8.79 -3.11 10.52
N CYS A 482 -7.52 -3.01 10.88
CA CYS A 482 -6.88 -1.71 11.05
C CYS A 482 -6.75 -1.03 9.68
N PRO A 483 -7.25 0.21 9.52
CA PRO A 483 -7.20 0.91 8.23
C PRO A 483 -5.76 1.35 7.86
N ASN A 484 -4.85 1.37 8.84
CA ASN A 484 -3.44 1.67 8.58
C ASN A 484 -2.54 0.50 8.96
N ILE A 485 -1.40 0.45 8.28
CA ILE A 485 -0.28 -0.44 8.55
C ILE A 485 0.37 -0.06 9.89
N VAL A 486 0.60 -1.05 10.74
CA VAL A 486 1.31 -0.93 12.01
C VAL A 486 2.48 -1.91 12.05
N LYS A 487 3.51 -1.57 12.82
CA LYS A 487 4.72 -2.38 12.86
C LYS A 487 4.53 -3.65 13.70
N PRO A 488 5.03 -4.82 13.27
CA PRO A 488 4.88 -6.07 14.00
C PRO A 488 5.45 -6.04 15.42
N GLU A 489 6.46 -5.21 15.68
CA GLU A 489 7.09 -5.06 16.99
C GLU A 489 6.26 -4.25 18.00
N HIS A 490 5.30 -3.43 17.55
CA HIS A 490 4.53 -2.54 18.42
C HIS A 490 3.55 -3.30 19.32
N GLN A 491 3.28 -2.77 20.52
CA GLN A 491 2.27 -3.29 21.43
C GLN A 491 0.93 -2.67 21.10
N LEU A 492 0.06 -3.43 20.43
CA LEU A 492 -1.18 -2.91 19.87
C LEU A 492 -2.37 -3.30 20.74
N ALA A 493 -3.32 -2.39 20.84
CA ALA A 493 -4.60 -2.60 21.50
C ALA A 493 -5.74 -2.09 20.61
N VAL A 494 -6.92 -2.67 20.76
CA VAL A 494 -8.14 -2.17 20.16
C VAL A 494 -9.09 -1.76 21.26
N ILE A 495 -9.55 -0.51 21.19
CA ILE A 495 -10.45 0.09 22.16
C ILE A 495 -11.82 0.27 21.51
N ILE A 496 -12.85 -0.31 22.12
CA ILE A 496 -14.22 -0.23 21.63
C ILE A 496 -14.98 0.88 22.36
N PHE A 497 -15.62 1.75 21.60
CA PHE A 497 -16.48 2.82 22.08
C PHE A 497 -17.91 2.70 21.57
N TRP A 498 -18.86 3.26 22.33
CA TRP A 498 -20.22 3.53 21.91
C TRP A 498 -20.55 4.99 22.21
N ARG A 499 -20.88 5.80 21.18
CA ARG A 499 -21.15 7.25 21.32
C ARG A 499 -20.08 8.00 22.15
N GLY A 500 -18.82 7.61 22.00
CA GLY A 500 -17.70 8.18 22.76
C GLY A 500 -17.49 7.61 24.17
N HIS A 501 -18.39 6.76 24.66
CA HIS A 501 -18.21 6.03 25.92
C HIS A 501 -17.34 4.80 25.70
N PHE A 502 -16.26 4.69 26.49
CA PHE A 502 -15.39 3.53 26.52
C PHE A 502 -16.17 2.29 26.97
N LEU A 503 -16.08 1.21 26.20
CA LEU A 503 -16.64 -0.09 26.57
C LEU A 503 -15.57 -1.01 27.13
N LYS A 504 -14.55 -1.30 26.32
CA LYS A 504 -13.48 -2.24 26.68
C LYS A 504 -12.28 -2.07 25.77
N GLU A 505 -11.10 -2.31 26.34
CA GLU A 505 -9.84 -2.44 25.62
C GLU A 505 -9.46 -3.91 25.52
N PHE A 506 -8.94 -4.30 24.36
CA PHE A 506 -8.50 -5.65 24.06
C PHE A 506 -7.06 -5.63 23.53
N PRO A 507 -6.17 -6.48 24.07
CA PRO A 507 -4.83 -6.60 23.51
C PRO A 507 -4.88 -7.30 22.15
N VAL A 508 -4.03 -6.86 21.22
CA VAL A 508 -3.83 -7.55 19.94
C VAL A 508 -2.84 -8.70 20.17
N SER A 509 -3.31 -9.93 19.98
CA SER A 509 -2.48 -11.12 20.12
C SER A 509 -1.62 -11.33 18.87
N LYS A 510 -0.30 -11.39 19.01
CA LYS A 510 0.60 -11.67 17.88
C LYS A 510 0.67 -13.18 17.65
N GLN A 511 0.45 -13.63 16.41
CA GLN A 511 0.53 -15.03 16.02
C GLN A 511 1.88 -15.40 15.42
#